data_AF-A0A973DL04-F1
#
_entry.id   AF-A0A973DL04-F1
#
_cell.length_a   1.000
_cell.length_b   1.000
_cell.length_c   1.000
_cell.angle_alpha   90.00
_cell.angle_beta   90.00
_cell.angle_gamma   90.00
#
_symmetry.space_group_name_H-M   'P 1'
#
loop_
_entity.id
_entity.type
_entity.pdbx_description
1 polymer ?
#
loop_
_entity_poly.entity_id
_entity_poly.type
_entity_poly.pdbx_seq_one_letter_code
_entity_poly.pdbx_strand_id
1 'polypeptide(L)'
;MTDRFYGIFDPLSESTDYIAKCANCIDNQAQCCYELPTPEQLPGLVNKSPGKILKKSYFIRCNSCGQTGLACKKNWQAVIEWNKSPLSQKFPYQQFPIFGLRQLTKFEAKEKLVEIRQDLESRKKQKIAQKERLYNDHYERLKAFLAWTIYAQTIVKLTPDLAESEQAAHE
;
A
#
# COMPACT_ATOMS: atom_id res chain seq x y z
N MET A 1 15.39 -23.47 4.89
CA MET A 1 15.21 -22.01 5.09
C MET A 1 13.71 -21.74 5.08
N THR A 2 13.10 -21.53 6.23
CA THR A 2 11.69 -21.17 6.33
C THR A 2 11.55 -19.72 5.89
N ASP A 3 11.01 -19.51 4.70
CA ASP A 3 10.55 -18.20 4.26
C ASP A 3 9.42 -17.76 5.20
N ARG A 4 9.78 -17.04 6.26
CA ARG A 4 8.83 -16.34 7.13
C ARG A 4 8.19 -15.24 6.31
N PHE A 5 7.12 -15.59 5.60
CA PHE A 5 6.16 -14.63 5.08
C PHE A 5 5.11 -14.38 6.17
N TYR A 6 4.73 -13.11 6.36
CA TYR A 6 4.01 -12.62 7.54
C TYR A 6 2.50 -12.93 7.50
N GLY A 7 2.13 -14.16 7.14
CA GLY A 7 0.76 -14.64 7.01
C GLY A 7 0.54 -15.46 5.74
N ILE A 8 -0.74 -15.77 5.47
CA ILE A 8 -1.21 -16.49 4.27
C ILE A 8 -1.24 -15.55 3.04
N PHE A 9 -1.26 -14.24 3.28
CA PHE A 9 -1.38 -13.23 2.22
C PHE A 9 -0.13 -13.14 1.33
N ASP A 10 -0.33 -13.23 0.02
CA ASP A 10 0.69 -12.91 -0.98
C ASP A 10 0.50 -11.49 -1.53
N PRO A 11 1.37 -10.53 -1.16
CA PRO A 11 1.23 -9.14 -1.58
C PRO A 11 1.38 -8.95 -3.11
N LEU A 12 1.86 -9.93 -3.87
CA LEU A 12 1.96 -9.80 -5.32
C LEU A 12 0.65 -10.12 -6.04
N SER A 13 -0.04 -11.18 -5.62
CA SER A 13 -1.26 -11.66 -6.27
C SER A 13 -2.53 -11.11 -5.63
N GLU A 14 -2.58 -10.98 -4.30
CA GLU A 14 -3.81 -10.69 -3.57
C GLU A 14 -3.99 -9.19 -3.24
N SER A 15 -3.04 -8.33 -3.62
CA SER A 15 -3.14 -6.89 -3.36
C SER A 15 -4.43 -6.27 -3.91
N THR A 16 -4.92 -6.74 -5.06
CA THR A 16 -6.14 -6.19 -5.69
C THR A 16 -7.41 -6.41 -4.88
N ASP A 17 -7.41 -7.39 -3.98
CA ASP A 17 -8.57 -7.68 -3.11
C ASP A 17 -8.67 -6.67 -1.95
N TYR A 18 -7.61 -5.87 -1.74
CA TYR A 18 -7.50 -4.88 -0.67
C TYR A 18 -7.38 -3.46 -1.19
N ILE A 19 -8.02 -3.16 -2.32
CA ILE A 19 -8.19 -1.79 -2.82
C ILE A 19 -9.13 -1.05 -1.88
N ALA A 20 -8.68 0.10 -1.38
CA ALA A 20 -9.48 0.94 -0.52
C ALA A 20 -10.62 1.63 -1.27
N LYS A 21 -11.73 1.85 -0.57
CA LYS A 21 -12.89 2.57 -1.09
C LYS A 21 -12.49 3.99 -1.48
N CYS A 22 -13.16 4.56 -2.48
CA CYS A 22 -12.98 5.97 -2.81
C CYS A 22 -13.52 6.85 -1.67
N ALA A 23 -12.76 7.87 -1.27
CA ALA A 23 -13.18 8.84 -0.26
C ALA A 23 -14.34 9.73 -0.72
N ASN A 24 -14.50 9.88 -2.04
CA ASN A 24 -15.48 10.77 -2.66
C ASN A 24 -16.74 10.04 -3.13
N CYS A 25 -16.86 8.74 -2.88
CA CYS A 25 -18.02 7.94 -3.28
C CYS A 25 -18.49 7.05 -2.13
N ILE A 26 -19.80 6.78 -2.12
CA ILE A 26 -20.42 5.81 -1.21
C ILE A 26 -20.16 4.38 -1.73
N ASP A 27 -20.03 4.22 -3.04
CA ASP A 27 -19.88 2.93 -3.70
C ASP A 27 -18.45 2.38 -3.65
N ASN A 28 -18.34 1.08 -3.41
CA ASN A 28 -17.08 0.33 -3.40
C ASN A 28 -16.71 -0.19 -4.79
N GLN A 29 -16.45 0.73 -5.73
CA GLN A 29 -16.13 0.36 -7.12
C GLN A 29 -14.76 0.86 -7.60
N ALA A 30 -13.79 0.95 -6.69
CA ALA A 30 -12.41 1.18 -7.08
C ALA A 30 -11.82 -0.12 -7.65
N GLN A 31 -11.25 -0.06 -8.85
CA GLN A 31 -10.67 -1.21 -9.54
C GLN A 31 -9.26 -0.92 -10.06
N CYS A 32 -8.44 -1.96 -10.19
CA CYS A 32 -7.12 -1.86 -10.79
C CYS A 32 -7.21 -2.00 -12.31
N CYS A 33 -6.76 -0.98 -13.04
CA CYS A 33 -6.77 -0.91 -14.49
C CYS A 33 -5.35 -1.07 -15.05
N TYR A 34 -5.24 -1.62 -16.26
CA TYR A 34 -3.98 -1.68 -17.02
C TYR A 34 -4.14 -1.02 -18.39
N GLU A 35 -4.01 0.31 -18.40
CA GLU A 35 -4.30 1.17 -19.54
C GLU A 35 -3.18 2.20 -19.76
N LEU A 36 -3.29 3.02 -20.80
CA LEU A 36 -2.40 4.17 -20.99
C LEU A 36 -2.73 5.23 -19.94
N PRO A 37 -1.77 5.65 -19.11
CA PRO A 37 -2.04 6.64 -18.08
C PRO A 37 -2.21 8.03 -18.69
N THR A 38 -3.01 8.88 -18.04
CA THR A 38 -3.09 10.31 -18.35
C THR A 38 -1.89 11.06 -17.74
N PRO A 39 -1.57 12.28 -18.21
CA PRO A 39 -0.47 13.07 -17.68
C PRO A 39 -0.53 13.30 -16.16
N GLU A 40 -1.73 13.44 -15.59
CA GLU A 40 -1.97 13.67 -14.17
C GLU A 40 -1.59 12.46 -13.30
N GLN A 41 -1.57 11.26 -13.90
CA GLN A 41 -1.24 10.01 -13.20
C GLN A 41 0.27 9.77 -13.11
N LEU A 42 1.11 10.61 -13.71
CA LEU A 42 2.55 10.38 -13.82
C LEU A 42 3.34 11.29 -12.86
N PRO A 43 3.71 10.79 -11.65
CA PRO A 43 4.48 11.59 -10.71
C PRO A 43 5.85 11.95 -11.31
N GLY A 44 6.15 13.25 -11.40
CA GLY A 44 7.42 13.77 -11.94
C GLY A 44 7.46 14.04 -13.45
N LEU A 45 6.34 13.90 -14.17
CA LEU A 45 6.22 14.29 -15.58
C LEU A 45 5.46 15.61 -15.82
N VAL A 46 5.11 16.34 -14.76
CA VAL A 46 4.46 17.67 -14.84
C VAL A 46 5.21 18.65 -15.76
N ASN A 47 6.53 18.45 -15.93
CA ASN A 47 7.41 19.28 -16.77
C ASN A 47 8.00 18.57 -18.00
N LYS A 48 7.57 17.34 -18.34
CA LYS A 48 8.04 16.67 -19.57
C LYS A 48 6.94 16.69 -20.61
N SER A 49 7.29 17.16 -21.81
CA SER A 49 6.41 17.28 -22.96
C SER A 49 5.58 16.00 -23.19
N PRO A 50 4.27 16.11 -23.49
CA PRO A 50 3.31 15.00 -23.59
C PRO A 50 3.60 13.95 -24.69
N GLY A 51 4.70 14.08 -25.43
CA GLY A 51 4.98 13.33 -26.64
C GLY A 51 5.37 11.84 -26.49
N LYS A 52 5.47 11.26 -25.29
CA LYS A 52 5.86 9.84 -25.13
C LYS A 52 5.22 9.08 -23.95
N ILE A 53 3.90 9.21 -23.74
CA ILE A 53 3.19 8.22 -22.91
C ILE A 53 2.84 7.02 -23.80
N LEU A 54 3.80 6.12 -24.01
CA LEU A 54 3.68 4.99 -24.95
C LEU A 54 3.45 3.63 -24.27
N LYS A 55 3.38 3.58 -22.92
CA LYS A 55 3.37 2.30 -22.20
C LYS A 55 2.21 2.21 -21.22
N LYS A 56 1.44 1.13 -21.37
CA LYS A 56 0.41 0.74 -20.40
C LYS A 56 1.01 0.54 -19.02
N SER A 57 0.31 1.06 -18.02
CA SER A 57 0.72 1.06 -16.62
C SER A 57 -0.47 0.68 -15.74
N TYR A 58 -0.19 0.23 -14.52
CA TYR A 58 -1.23 -0.09 -13.54
C TYR A 58 -1.63 1.18 -12.78
N PHE A 59 -2.92 1.40 -12.59
CA PHE A 59 -3.44 2.45 -11.70
C PHE A 59 -4.81 2.03 -11.17
N ILE A 60 -5.27 2.66 -10.08
CA ILE A 60 -6.63 2.45 -9.58
C ILE A 60 -7.56 3.51 -10.17
N ARG A 61 -8.76 3.11 -10.59
CA ARG A 61 -9.85 4.01 -11.02
C ARG A 61 -11.09 3.72 -10.19
N CYS A 62 -11.73 4.76 -9.66
CA CYS A 62 -13.08 4.66 -9.12
C CYS A 62 -14.09 4.71 -10.27
N ASN A 63 -14.93 3.68 -10.42
CA ASN A 63 -15.92 3.64 -11.50
C ASN A 63 -17.08 4.62 -11.30
N SER A 64 -17.36 5.03 -10.07
CA SER A 64 -18.48 5.94 -9.76
C SER A 64 -18.14 7.41 -10.08
N CYS A 65 -16.98 7.91 -9.66
CA CYS A 65 -16.59 9.32 -9.87
C CYS A 65 -15.49 9.53 -10.92
N GLY A 66 -14.92 8.46 -11.47
CA GLY A 66 -13.84 8.53 -12.46
C GLY A 66 -12.47 8.93 -11.90
N GLN A 67 -12.34 9.18 -10.59
CA GLN A 67 -11.05 9.54 -9.99
C GLN A 67 -10.03 8.42 -10.16
N THR A 68 -8.79 8.81 -10.45
CA THR A 68 -7.69 7.89 -10.73
C THR A 68 -6.51 8.10 -9.81
N GLY A 69 -5.88 7.01 -9.40
CA GLY A 69 -4.58 7.02 -8.71
C GLY A 69 -3.39 7.17 -9.66
N LEU A 70 -2.20 7.18 -9.07
CA LEU A 70 -0.93 7.28 -9.78
C LEU A 70 -0.60 6.00 -10.57
N ALA A 71 0.02 6.19 -11.73
CA ALA A 71 0.49 5.14 -12.60
C ALA A 71 1.74 4.45 -12.04
N CYS A 72 1.68 3.12 -11.99
CA CYS A 72 2.67 2.24 -11.40
C CYS A 72 3.07 1.13 -12.36
N LYS A 73 4.25 0.53 -12.13
CA LYS A 73 4.76 -0.57 -12.97
C LYS A 73 4.11 -1.91 -12.64
N LYS A 74 3.54 -2.06 -11.44
CA LYS A 74 2.95 -3.30 -10.92
C LYS A 74 1.59 -3.01 -10.29
N ASN A 75 0.68 -3.99 -10.32
CA ASN A 75 -0.64 -3.91 -9.71
C ASN A 75 -0.57 -3.61 -8.21
N TRP A 76 0.25 -4.33 -7.43
CA TRP A 76 0.38 -4.13 -5.98
C TRP A 76 0.88 -2.74 -5.63
N GLN A 77 1.73 -2.15 -6.47
CA GLN A 77 2.18 -0.76 -6.30
C GLN A 77 1.02 0.21 -6.49
N ALA A 78 0.22 0.03 -7.54
CA ALA A 78 -0.96 0.86 -7.80
C ALA A 78 -1.95 0.82 -6.63
N VAL A 79 -2.20 -0.37 -6.06
CA VAL A 79 -3.05 -0.53 -4.87
C VAL A 79 -2.49 0.27 -3.69
N ILE A 80 -1.21 0.09 -3.36
CA ILE A 80 -0.61 0.80 -2.22
C ILE A 80 -0.63 2.32 -2.42
N GLU A 81 -0.32 2.81 -3.63
CA GLU A 81 -0.35 4.25 -3.92
C GLU A 81 -1.76 4.83 -3.84
N TRP A 82 -2.76 4.11 -4.35
CA TRP A 82 -4.17 4.48 -4.15
C TRP A 82 -4.54 4.51 -2.68
N ASN A 83 -4.26 3.43 -1.95
CA ASN A 83 -4.57 3.29 -0.53
C ASN A 83 -3.86 4.32 0.37
N LYS A 84 -2.75 4.92 -0.10
CA LYS A 84 -2.05 6.04 0.54
C LYS A 84 -2.62 7.40 0.15
N SER A 85 -3.21 7.53 -1.04
CA SER A 85 -3.75 8.79 -1.55
C SER A 85 -4.87 9.37 -0.67
N PRO A 86 -5.13 10.69 -0.75
CA PRO A 86 -6.31 11.29 -0.13
C PRO A 86 -7.62 10.87 -0.81
N LEU A 87 -7.55 10.25 -2.01
CA LEU A 87 -8.71 9.77 -2.75
C LEU A 87 -9.27 8.45 -2.20
N SER A 88 -8.55 7.81 -1.26
CA SER A 88 -8.97 6.55 -0.63
C SER A 88 -9.41 6.77 0.82
N GLN A 89 -10.48 6.08 1.23
CA GLN A 89 -10.84 5.95 2.64
C GLN A 89 -9.80 5.12 3.38
N LYS A 90 -9.36 5.58 4.54
CA LYS A 90 -8.44 4.81 5.38
C LYS A 90 -9.25 3.88 6.27
N PHE A 91 -8.92 2.59 6.24
CA PHE A 91 -9.54 1.63 7.15
C PHE A 91 -8.84 1.66 8.52
N PRO A 92 -9.53 1.27 9.60
CA PRO A 92 -8.90 1.01 10.90
C PRO A 92 -7.77 -0.03 10.78
N TYR A 93 -6.68 0.14 11.51
CA TYR A 93 -5.55 -0.80 11.43
C TYR A 93 -5.92 -2.23 11.87
N GLN A 94 -6.98 -2.39 12.65
CA GLN A 94 -7.48 -3.71 13.06
C GLN A 94 -8.06 -4.52 11.90
N GLN A 95 -8.45 -3.85 10.81
CA GLN A 95 -8.91 -4.47 9.57
C GLN A 95 -7.77 -4.66 8.55
N PHE A 96 -6.53 -4.34 8.93
CA PHE A 96 -5.40 -4.49 8.03
C PHE A 96 -5.17 -5.98 7.71
N PRO A 97 -4.99 -6.33 6.43
CA PRO A 97 -5.10 -7.73 5.99
C PRO A 97 -3.93 -8.62 6.39
N ILE A 98 -2.84 -8.02 6.86
CA ILE A 98 -1.60 -8.72 7.16
C ILE A 98 -0.95 -8.24 8.45
N PHE A 99 0.11 -8.94 8.86
CA PHE A 99 0.87 -8.69 10.08
C PHE A 99 0.11 -8.99 11.38
N GLY A 100 -1.14 -9.45 11.30
CA GLY A 100 -1.94 -9.87 12.45
C GLY A 100 -2.10 -8.75 13.47
N LEU A 101 -2.61 -7.59 13.03
CA LEU A 101 -2.76 -6.39 13.86
C LEU A 101 -4.09 -6.33 14.62
N ARG A 102 -5.07 -7.17 14.25
CA ARG A 102 -6.47 -7.12 14.73
C ARG A 102 -6.63 -7.11 16.25
N GLN A 103 -5.80 -7.88 16.96
CA GLN A 103 -5.89 -8.06 18.42
C GLN A 103 -4.88 -7.22 19.19
N LEU A 104 -4.09 -6.40 18.50
CA LEU A 104 -3.06 -5.60 19.13
C LEU A 104 -3.61 -4.23 19.49
N THR A 105 -3.17 -3.69 20.63
CA THR A 105 -3.30 -2.27 20.92
C THR A 105 -2.50 -1.45 19.91
N LYS A 106 -2.77 -0.13 19.83
CA LYS A 106 -2.04 0.76 18.92
C LYS A 106 -0.54 0.76 19.22
N PHE A 107 -0.16 0.68 20.49
CA PHE A 107 1.24 0.61 20.91
C PHE A 107 1.91 -0.69 20.43
N GLU A 108 1.32 -1.85 20.74
CA GLU A 108 1.83 -3.16 20.30
C GLU A 108 1.88 -3.26 18.76
N ALA A 109 0.88 -2.73 18.06
CA ALA A 109 0.86 -2.68 16.61
C ALA A 109 2.02 -1.84 16.05
N LYS A 110 2.36 -0.70 16.68
CA LYS A 110 3.52 0.11 16.29
C LYS A 110 4.82 -0.67 16.47
N GLU A 111 5.04 -1.26 17.64
CA GLU A 111 6.26 -2.03 17.94
C GLU A 111 6.44 -3.19 16.96
N LYS A 112 5.40 -4.01 16.78
CA LYS A 112 5.42 -5.13 15.84
C LYS A 112 5.76 -4.70 14.42
N LEU A 113 5.18 -3.61 13.93
CA LEU A 113 5.46 -3.11 12.59
C LEU A 113 6.87 -2.54 12.44
N VAL A 114 7.47 -1.99 13.51
CA VAL A 114 8.87 -1.57 13.52
C VAL A 114 9.79 -2.77 13.36
N GLU A 115 9.57 -3.84 14.14
CA GLU A 115 10.35 -5.07 14.04
C GLU A 115 10.27 -5.71 12.65
N ILE A 116 9.05 -5.84 12.12
CA ILE A 116 8.80 -6.39 10.77
C ILE A 116 9.53 -5.55 9.72
N ARG A 117 9.48 -4.22 9.82
CA ARG A 117 10.16 -3.34 8.88
C ARG A 117 11.68 -3.52 8.95
N GLN A 118 12.25 -3.58 10.14
CA GLN A 118 13.70 -3.78 10.32
C GLN A 118 14.16 -5.12 9.74
N ASP A 119 13.41 -6.21 9.97
CA ASP A 119 13.71 -7.52 9.36
C ASP A 119 13.64 -7.46 7.82
N LEU A 120 12.57 -6.90 7.26
CA LEU A 120 12.39 -6.74 5.81
C LEU A 120 13.50 -5.90 5.18
N GLU A 121 13.88 -4.79 5.80
CA GLU A 121 14.98 -3.95 5.33
C GLU A 121 16.33 -4.67 5.40
N SER A 122 16.60 -5.42 6.47
CA SER A 122 17.82 -6.23 6.62
C SER A 122 17.91 -7.30 5.55
N ARG A 123 16.84 -8.11 5.37
CA ARG A 123 16.75 -9.12 4.31
C ARG A 123 16.93 -8.51 2.91
N LYS A 124 16.37 -7.32 2.68
CA LYS A 124 16.51 -6.62 1.40
C LYS A 124 17.95 -6.20 1.14
N LYS A 125 18.65 -5.69 2.17
CA LYS A 125 20.08 -5.35 2.10
C LYS A 125 20.94 -6.59 1.83
N GLN A 126 20.64 -7.72 2.48
CA GLN A 126 21.34 -8.99 2.24
C GLN A 126 21.18 -9.48 0.79
N LYS A 127 19.95 -9.52 0.27
CA LYS A 127 19.69 -9.91 -1.13
C LYS A 127 20.36 -8.98 -2.14
N ILE A 128 20.43 -7.70 -1.80
CA ILE A 128 21.17 -6.69 -2.56
C ILE A 128 22.66 -7.03 -2.61
N ALA A 129 23.27 -7.34 -1.47
CA ALA A 129 24.69 -7.68 -1.38
C ALA A 129 25.03 -8.97 -2.14
N GLN A 130 24.11 -9.93 -2.14
CA GLN A 130 24.21 -11.20 -2.87
C GLN A 130 23.94 -11.08 -4.39
N LYS A 131 23.62 -9.88 -4.89
CA LYS A 131 23.28 -9.61 -6.31
C LYS A 131 22.07 -10.42 -6.85
N GLU A 132 21.22 -10.97 -5.99
CA GLU A 132 20.04 -11.77 -6.36
C GLU A 132 18.83 -10.92 -6.82
N ARG A 133 19.07 -9.71 -7.34
CA ARG A 133 18.04 -8.67 -7.57
C ARG A 133 17.16 -8.92 -8.80
N LEU A 134 17.66 -9.68 -9.78
CA LEU A 134 17.22 -9.50 -11.18
C LEU A 134 16.06 -10.42 -11.60
N TYR A 135 15.85 -11.57 -10.96
CA TYR A 135 14.90 -12.58 -11.45
C TYR A 135 14.14 -13.35 -10.35
N ASN A 136 14.12 -12.82 -9.12
CA ASN A 136 13.56 -13.55 -8.00
C ASN A 136 12.25 -12.92 -7.51
N ASP A 137 11.14 -13.61 -7.71
CA ASP A 137 9.83 -13.29 -7.14
C ASP A 137 9.92 -13.05 -5.62
N HIS A 138 10.87 -13.71 -4.95
CA HIS A 138 11.19 -13.47 -3.55
C HIS A 138 11.61 -12.03 -3.26
N TYR A 139 12.47 -11.43 -4.10
CA TYR A 139 12.91 -10.05 -3.93
C TYR A 139 11.76 -9.07 -4.19
N GLU A 140 10.89 -9.37 -5.16
CA GLU A 140 9.70 -8.56 -5.43
C GLU A 140 8.70 -8.66 -4.27
N ARG A 141 8.44 -9.87 -3.76
CA ARG A 141 7.57 -10.11 -2.60
C ARG A 141 8.10 -9.40 -1.35
N LEU A 142 9.43 -9.41 -1.14
CA LEU A 142 10.08 -8.67 -0.06
C LEU A 142 9.86 -7.16 -0.16
N LYS A 143 9.95 -6.60 -1.38
CA LYS A 143 9.64 -5.18 -1.62
C LYS A 143 8.16 -4.87 -1.38
N ALA A 144 7.28 -5.76 -1.80
CA ALA A 144 5.85 -5.60 -1.63
C ALA A 144 5.46 -5.63 -0.15
N PHE A 145 5.96 -6.61 0.62
CA PHE A 145 5.79 -6.64 2.08
C PHE A 145 6.30 -5.37 2.73
N LEU A 146 7.51 -4.90 2.38
CA LEU A 146 8.06 -3.67 2.96
C LEU A 146 7.16 -2.46 2.68
N ALA A 147 6.64 -2.33 1.46
CA ALA A 147 5.73 -1.25 1.11
C ALA A 147 4.41 -1.32 1.88
N TRP A 148 3.86 -2.52 2.07
CA TRP A 148 2.68 -2.75 2.89
C TRP A 148 2.95 -2.47 4.38
N THR A 149 4.12 -2.81 4.92
CA THR A 149 4.49 -2.47 6.31
C THR A 149 4.54 -0.95 6.51
N ILE A 150 5.13 -0.21 5.58
CA ILE A 150 5.15 1.27 5.63
C ILE A 150 3.74 1.85 5.57
N TYR A 151 2.87 1.26 4.75
CA TYR A 151 1.46 1.66 4.70
C TYR A 151 0.74 1.36 6.02
N ALA A 152 0.92 0.17 6.60
CA ALA A 152 0.38 -0.21 7.91
C ALA A 152 0.80 0.76 9.01
N GLN A 153 2.10 1.11 9.06
CA GLN A 153 2.64 2.10 10.01
C GLN A 153 1.92 3.45 9.87
N THR A 154 1.61 3.84 8.64
CA THR A 154 0.87 5.08 8.36
C THR A 154 -0.55 5.02 8.91
N ILE A 155 -1.27 3.92 8.69
CA ILE A 155 -2.64 3.74 9.22
C ILE A 155 -2.65 3.75 10.75
N VAL A 156 -1.76 2.96 11.37
CA VAL A 156 -1.67 2.89 12.84
C VAL A 156 -1.36 4.28 13.43
N LYS A 157 -0.52 5.07 12.76
CA LYS A 157 -0.23 6.46 13.17
C LYS A 157 -1.47 7.36 13.08
N LEU A 158 -2.25 7.25 12.00
CA LEU A 158 -3.44 8.07 11.74
C LEU A 158 -4.68 7.63 12.52
N THR A 159 -4.69 6.42 13.07
CA THR A 159 -5.82 5.93 13.88
C THR A 159 -5.83 6.68 15.21
N PRO A 160 -6.93 7.35 15.60
CA PRO A 160 -7.02 8.05 16.88
C PRO A 160 -6.85 7.06 18.04
N ASP A 161 -6.23 7.52 19.12
CA ASP A 161 -6.24 6.74 20.36
C ASP A 161 -7.66 6.79 20.95
N LEU A 162 -8.25 5.61 21.20
CA LEU A 162 -9.58 5.53 21.82
C LEU A 162 -9.62 6.23 23.19
N ALA A 163 -8.46 6.40 23.84
CA ALA A 163 -8.31 7.13 25.10
C ALA A 163 -8.39 8.68 24.95
N GLU A 164 -8.13 9.23 23.77
CA GLU A 164 -8.17 10.69 23.54
C GLU A 164 -9.53 11.18 23.02
N SER A 165 -10.35 10.26 22.49
CA SER A 165 -11.67 10.59 21.91
C SER A 165 -12.78 10.76 22.95
N GLU A 166 -12.59 10.27 24.18
CA GLU A 166 -13.53 10.51 25.30
C GLU A 166 -13.27 11.86 25.99
N GLN A 167 -12.07 12.44 25.88
CA GLN A 167 -11.76 13.75 26.47
C GLN A 167 -12.26 14.92 25.60
N ALA A 168 -12.23 14.78 24.28
CA ALA A 168 -12.73 15.81 23.35
C ALA A 168 -14.27 15.90 23.23
N ALA A 169 -15.01 14.96 23.84
CA ALA A 169 -16.48 14.97 23.88
C ALA A 169 -17.05 15.58 25.18
N HIS A 170 -16.19 15.96 26.12
CA HIS A 170 -16.55 16.52 27.42
C HIS A 170 -15.99 17.94 27.66
N GLU A 171 -15.40 18.57 26.64
CA GLU A 171 -15.08 20.00 26.59
C GLU A 171 -16.05 20.73 25.66
#